data_AF-A0A3B0QJA9-F1
#
_entry.id   AF-A0A3B0QJA9-F1
#
_cell.length_a   1.000
_cell.length_b   1.000
_cell.length_c   1.000
_cell.angle_alpha   90.00
_cell.angle_beta   90.00
_cell.angle_gamma   90.00
#
_symmetry.space_group_name_H-M   'P 1'
#
loop_
_entity.id
_entity.type
_entity.pdbx_description
1 polymer ?
#
loop_
_entity_poly.entity_id
_entity_poly.type
_entity_poly.pdbx_seq_one_letter_code
_entity_poly.pdbx_strand_id
1 'polypeptide(L)'
;MMPTQIVEVNLEIGHIANPKTKPTADGHTHDWTVFVRGFDNANINSFVEKVIFYLHDSFPKPKRVIKEPPYEIKESGYASFELPIDVYFRNKEEPKKLRFDYDLYIELDKPVINTRRERLTFQNPSAEFRKKLLKGRGVS
;
A
#
# COMPACT_ATOMS: atom_id res chain seq x y z
N MET A 1 -22.75 -2.69 30.22
CA MET A 1 -22.16 -2.24 28.94
C MET A 1 -20.85 -2.99 28.79
N MET A 2 -20.69 -3.82 27.75
CA MET A 2 -19.40 -4.48 27.49
C MET A 2 -18.38 -3.40 27.07
N PRO A 3 -17.12 -3.45 27.53
CA PRO A 3 -16.11 -2.48 27.11
C PRO A 3 -15.82 -2.65 25.60
N THR A 4 -15.77 -1.53 24.87
CA THR A 4 -15.38 -1.52 23.45
C THR A 4 -13.94 -1.97 23.32
N GLN A 5 -13.70 -2.99 22.50
CA GLN A 5 -12.36 -3.43 22.17
C GLN A 5 -11.87 -2.69 20.94
N ILE A 6 -10.71 -2.03 21.02
CA ILE A 6 -10.11 -1.32 19.90
C ILE A 6 -8.78 -2.00 19.59
N VAL A 7 -8.45 -2.16 18.31
CA VAL A 7 -7.12 -2.58 17.89
C VAL A 7 -6.63 -1.64 16.80
N GLU A 8 -5.44 -1.07 17.02
CA GLU A 8 -4.79 -0.17 16.08
C GLU A 8 -3.59 -0.82 15.43
N VAL A 9 -3.46 -0.71 14.10
CA VAL A 9 -2.28 -1.13 13.34
C VAL A 9 -1.77 0.01 12.49
N ASN A 10 -0.50 -0.04 12.09
CA ASN A 10 0.14 0.99 11.29
C ASN A 10 0.68 0.41 10.00
N LEU A 11 0.26 0.97 8.87
CA LEU A 11 0.82 0.71 7.55
C LEU A 11 1.69 1.89 7.11
N GLU A 12 2.61 1.61 6.19
CA GLU A 12 3.32 2.61 5.41
C GLU A 12 2.95 2.43 3.94
N ILE A 13 2.53 3.51 3.30
CA ILE A 13 2.32 3.58 1.85
C ILE A 13 3.35 4.57 1.31
N GLY A 14 4.14 4.15 0.34
CA GLY A 14 5.24 4.97 -0.15
C GLY A 14 5.61 4.67 -1.58
N HIS A 15 6.40 5.56 -2.16
CA HIS A 15 7.03 5.32 -3.44
C HIS A 15 8.45 5.89 -3.49
N ILE A 16 9.24 5.30 -4.37
CA ILE A 16 10.55 5.79 -4.78
C ILE A 16 10.48 6.02 -6.29
N ALA A 17 10.88 7.19 -6.77
CA ALA A 17 10.99 7.47 -8.20
C ALA A 17 12.37 8.04 -8.51
N ASN A 18 13.03 7.50 -9.53
CA ASN A 18 14.37 7.91 -9.94
C ASN A 18 14.32 8.38 -11.40
N PRO A 19 14.84 9.58 -11.71
CA PRO A 19 15.01 10.01 -13.09
C PRO A 19 16.03 9.11 -13.79
N LYS A 20 15.76 8.76 -15.04
CA LYS A 20 16.68 8.04 -15.91
C LYS A 20 17.66 9.02 -16.54
N THR A 21 18.89 8.57 -16.78
CA THR A 21 19.90 9.35 -17.52
C THR A 21 19.50 9.58 -18.98
N LYS A 22 18.73 8.66 -19.57
CA LYS A 22 18.15 8.77 -20.90
C LYS A 22 16.74 8.16 -20.90
N PRO A 23 15.77 8.75 -21.62
CA PRO A 23 14.46 8.16 -21.78
C PRO A 23 14.52 6.78 -22.46
N THR A 24 13.53 5.93 -22.19
CA THR A 24 13.37 4.66 -22.93
C THR A 24 12.89 4.93 -24.37
N ALA A 25 12.86 3.89 -25.22
CA ALA A 25 12.30 4.00 -26.57
C ALA A 25 10.84 4.49 -26.57
N ASP A 26 10.07 4.11 -25.53
CA ASP A 26 8.68 4.53 -25.31
C ASP A 26 8.56 5.90 -24.61
N GLY A 27 9.68 6.60 -24.40
CA GLY A 27 9.71 7.94 -23.81
C GLY A 27 9.61 7.97 -22.27
N HIS A 28 9.73 6.84 -21.58
CA HIS A 28 9.70 6.83 -20.11
C HIS A 28 10.93 7.52 -19.54
N THR A 29 10.73 8.49 -18.66
CA THR A 29 11.80 9.32 -18.08
C THR A 29 12.19 8.88 -16.67
N HIS A 30 11.37 8.07 -16.00
CA HIS A 30 11.58 7.66 -14.62
C HIS A 30 11.40 6.14 -14.45
N ASP A 31 12.13 5.57 -13.49
CA ASP A 31 11.80 4.30 -12.86
C ASP A 31 11.19 4.57 -11.50
N TRP A 32 10.06 3.94 -11.19
CA TRP A 32 9.40 4.10 -9.92
C TRP A 32 9.00 2.77 -9.30
N THR A 33 8.96 2.75 -7.98
CA THR A 33 8.47 1.65 -7.15
C THR A 33 7.46 2.21 -6.18
N VAL A 34 6.24 1.67 -6.16
CA VAL A 34 5.22 1.98 -5.15
C VAL A 34 4.99 0.75 -4.27
N PHE A 35 4.77 0.97 -2.97
CA PHE A 35 4.67 -0.12 -2.01
C PHE A 35 3.68 0.15 -0.88
N VAL A 36 3.16 -0.95 -0.31
CA VAL A 36 2.48 -0.99 0.98
C VAL A 36 3.24 -1.94 1.90
N ARG A 37 3.60 -1.50 3.10
CA ARG A 37 4.31 -2.34 4.08
C ARG A 37 3.88 -2.03 5.51
N GLY A 38 4.36 -2.82 6.47
CA GLY A 38 4.15 -2.52 7.89
C GLY A 38 5.09 -1.43 8.38
N PHE A 39 4.59 -0.56 9.24
CA PHE A 39 5.43 0.39 9.98
C PHE A 39 6.41 -0.36 10.90
N ASP A 40 7.64 0.12 10.99
CA ASP A 40 8.70 -0.48 11.84
C ASP A 40 8.84 -2.00 11.64
N ASN A 41 8.94 -2.43 10.39
CA ASN A 41 9.09 -3.83 9.98
C ASN A 41 7.98 -4.78 10.46
N ALA A 42 6.78 -4.25 10.76
CA ALA A 42 5.64 -5.08 11.14
C ALA A 42 5.26 -6.07 10.03
N ASN A 43 5.06 -7.34 10.39
CA ASN A 43 4.61 -8.35 9.44
C ASN A 43 3.10 -8.23 9.17
N ILE A 44 2.75 -7.43 8.16
CA ILE A 44 1.36 -7.17 7.80
C ILE A 44 0.69 -8.34 7.05
N ASN A 45 1.44 -9.32 6.53
CA ASN A 45 0.85 -10.51 5.89
C ASN A 45 -0.03 -11.32 6.87
N SER A 46 0.19 -11.14 8.17
CA SER A 46 -0.66 -11.73 9.21
C SER A 46 -2.13 -11.31 9.09
N PHE A 47 -2.43 -10.08 8.68
CA PHE A 47 -3.78 -9.52 8.59
C PHE A 47 -4.16 -8.95 7.22
N VAL A 48 -3.21 -8.74 6.30
CA VAL A 48 -3.45 -8.35 4.91
C VAL A 48 -3.55 -9.60 4.04
N GLU A 49 -4.61 -9.68 3.23
CA GLU A 49 -4.87 -10.78 2.27
C GLU A 49 -4.25 -10.48 0.90
N LYS A 50 -4.42 -9.24 0.43
CA LYS A 50 -3.86 -8.75 -0.83
C LYS A 50 -3.87 -7.24 -0.88
N VAL A 51 -3.02 -6.68 -1.71
CA VAL A 51 -3.01 -5.26 -2.09
C VAL A 51 -3.31 -5.18 -3.59
N ILE A 52 -4.21 -4.29 -3.97
CA ILE A 52 -4.51 -4.00 -5.37
C ILE A 52 -4.11 -2.55 -5.65
N PHE A 53 -3.22 -2.36 -6.61
CA PHE A 53 -2.86 -1.05 -7.12
C PHE A 53 -3.58 -0.84 -8.46
N TYR A 54 -4.22 0.30 -8.61
CA TYR A 54 -4.93 0.68 -9.83
C TYR A 54 -4.10 1.73 -10.58
N LEU A 55 -3.19 1.27 -11.44
CA LEU A 55 -2.38 2.14 -12.30
C LEU A 55 -3.26 2.92 -13.27
N HIS A 56 -2.72 3.99 -13.85
CA HIS A 56 -3.36 4.71 -14.94
C HIS A 56 -3.61 3.79 -16.16
N ASP A 57 -4.67 4.04 -16.93
CA ASP A 57 -5.11 3.18 -18.03
C ASP A 57 -4.10 3.07 -19.20
N SER A 58 -3.10 3.95 -19.24
CA SER A 58 -1.98 3.84 -20.18
C SER A 58 -1.07 2.64 -19.91
N PHE A 59 -1.11 2.06 -18.72
CA PHE A 59 -0.30 0.89 -18.38
C PHE A 59 -0.98 -0.40 -18.82
N PRO A 60 -0.24 -1.37 -19.37
CA PRO A 60 -0.80 -2.69 -19.64
C PRO A 60 -1.20 -3.37 -18.33
N LYS A 61 -2.41 -3.92 -18.30
CA LYS A 61 -3.00 -4.56 -17.12
C LYS A 61 -2.96 -3.61 -15.90
N PRO A 62 -3.68 -2.48 -15.93
CA PRO A 62 -3.52 -1.41 -14.93
C PRO A 62 -3.93 -1.84 -13.52
N LYS A 63 -4.82 -2.84 -13.39
CA LYS A 63 -5.15 -3.47 -12.11
C LYS A 63 -4.12 -4.53 -11.73
N ARG A 64 -3.25 -4.21 -10.78
CA ARG A 64 -2.16 -5.09 -10.30
C ARG A 64 -2.51 -5.64 -8.93
N VAL A 65 -2.59 -6.97 -8.81
CA VAL A 65 -3.00 -7.66 -7.58
C VAL A 65 -1.81 -8.39 -6.99
N ILE A 66 -1.38 -7.98 -5.79
CA ILE A 66 -0.28 -8.59 -5.06
C ILE A 66 -0.82 -9.30 -3.82
N LYS A 67 -0.66 -10.62 -3.75
CA LYS A 67 -1.25 -11.45 -2.67
C LYS A 67 -0.29 -11.78 -1.53
N GLU A 68 1.01 -11.63 -1.75
CA GLU A 68 2.05 -11.95 -0.77
C GLU A 68 3.14 -10.87 -0.81
N PRO A 69 3.84 -10.60 0.31
CA PRO A 69 4.88 -9.58 0.36
C PRO A 69 6.10 -9.94 -0.51
N PRO A 70 6.86 -8.94 -1.00
CA PRO A 70 6.62 -7.50 -0.85
C PRO A 70 5.41 -7.03 -1.67
N TYR A 71 4.53 -6.23 -1.04
CA TYR A 71 3.39 -5.64 -1.73
C TYR A 71 3.83 -4.39 -2.48
N GLU A 72 4.52 -4.59 -3.60
CA GLU A 72 5.10 -3.51 -4.41
C GLU A 72 4.91 -3.74 -5.90
N ILE A 73 5.01 -2.64 -6.65
CA ILE A 73 5.07 -2.64 -8.12
C ILE A 73 6.24 -1.79 -8.55
N LYS A 74 6.97 -2.28 -9.56
CA LYS A 74 8.04 -1.58 -10.25
C LYS A 74 7.63 -1.35 -11.68
N GLU A 75 7.76 -0.12 -12.15
CA GLU A 75 7.39 0.30 -13.50
C GLU A 75 8.27 1.48 -13.93
N SER A 76 8.20 1.80 -15.21
CA SER A 76 8.76 3.04 -15.75
C SER A 76 7.63 3.93 -16.28
N GLY A 77 7.79 5.24 -16.21
CA GLY A 77 6.79 6.19 -16.70
C GLY A 77 7.36 7.59 -16.90
N TYR A 78 6.51 8.52 -17.31
CA TYR A 78 6.91 9.90 -17.62
C TYR A 78 6.06 10.98 -16.93
N ALA A 79 5.02 10.58 -16.18
CA ALA A 79 4.08 11.50 -15.56
C ALA A 79 3.69 11.04 -14.14
N SER A 80 3.36 12.02 -13.30
CA SER A 80 2.68 11.85 -12.02
C SER A 80 1.20 11.49 -12.23
N PHE A 81 0.60 10.75 -11.30
CA PHE A 81 -0.82 10.39 -11.37
C PHE A 81 -1.39 9.97 -10.01
N GLU A 82 -2.71 10.07 -9.88
CA GLU A 82 -3.44 9.49 -8.75
C GLU A 82 -3.49 7.97 -8.88
N LEU A 83 -3.02 7.28 -7.85
CA LEU A 83 -2.93 5.84 -7.75
C LEU A 83 -3.83 5.34 -6.61
N PRO A 84 -5.05 4.86 -6.92
CA PRO A 84 -5.84 4.18 -5.92
C PRO A 84 -5.21 2.85 -5.49
N ILE A 85 -5.26 2.57 -4.19
CA ILE A 85 -4.71 1.37 -3.57
C ILE A 85 -5.76 0.75 -2.65
N ASP A 86 -6.23 -0.46 -2.97
CA ASP A 86 -7.07 -1.24 -2.06
C ASP A 86 -6.20 -2.21 -1.24
N VAL A 87 -6.30 -2.14 0.08
CA VAL A 87 -5.74 -3.12 1.00
C VAL A 87 -6.86 -4.01 1.51
N TYR A 88 -6.87 -5.28 1.12
CA TYR A 88 -7.83 -6.27 1.59
C TYR A 88 -7.29 -6.96 2.84
N PHE A 89 -8.15 -7.16 3.83
CA PHE A 89 -7.79 -7.81 5.07
C PHE A 89 -8.22 -9.28 5.09
N ARG A 90 -7.49 -10.10 5.85
CA ARG A 90 -7.88 -11.47 6.21
C ARG A 90 -8.99 -11.44 7.28
N ASN A 91 -10.02 -10.63 7.04
CA ASN A 91 -11.20 -10.40 7.87
C ASN A 91 -12.44 -10.98 7.17
N LYS A 92 -13.27 -11.70 7.91
CA LYS A 92 -14.53 -12.27 7.39
C LYS A 92 -15.69 -11.26 7.49
N GLU A 93 -15.57 -10.32 8.42
CA GLU A 93 -16.54 -9.26 8.70
C GLU A 93 -16.11 -7.94 8.04
N GLU A 94 -16.96 -6.91 8.12
CA GLU A 94 -16.59 -5.58 7.66
C GLU A 94 -15.68 -4.85 8.68
N PRO A 95 -14.75 -3.99 8.21
CA PRO A 95 -14.42 -3.76 6.81
C PRO A 95 -13.56 -4.90 6.23
N LYS A 96 -13.89 -5.37 5.02
CA LYS A 96 -13.06 -6.34 4.27
C LYS A 96 -11.85 -5.71 3.60
N LYS A 97 -11.91 -4.41 3.32
CA LYS A 97 -10.83 -3.64 2.71
C LYS A 97 -10.87 -2.18 3.13
N LEU A 98 -9.77 -1.48 2.93
CA LEU A 98 -9.72 -0.02 2.88
C LEU A 98 -9.10 0.42 1.56
N ARG A 99 -9.55 1.57 1.07
CA ARG A 99 -9.00 2.23 -0.13
C ARG A 99 -8.24 3.47 0.29
N PHE A 100 -7.07 3.66 -0.31
CA PHE A 100 -6.24 4.84 -0.18
C PHE A 100 -6.06 5.45 -1.56
N ASP A 101 -6.38 6.73 -1.70
CA ASP A 101 -6.01 7.49 -2.90
C ASP A 101 -4.61 8.06 -2.64
N TYR A 102 -3.64 7.58 -3.42
CA TYR A 102 -2.21 7.88 -3.24
C TYR A 102 -1.72 8.70 -4.43
N ASP A 103 -1.06 9.83 -4.17
CA ASP A 103 -0.44 10.63 -5.23
C ASP A 103 0.98 10.11 -5.52
N LEU A 104 1.15 9.51 -6.69
CA LEU A 104 2.46 9.10 -7.20
C LEU A 104 2.98 10.23 -8.06
N TYR A 105 3.84 11.06 -7.47
CA TYR A 105 4.47 12.17 -8.16
C TYR A 105 5.94 11.87 -8.50
N ILE A 106 6.41 12.49 -9.58
CA ILE A 106 7.81 12.43 -10.00
C ILE A 106 8.39 13.84 -10.06
N GLU A 107 9.70 13.96 -9.91
CA GLU A 107 10.43 15.22 -10.05
C GLU A 107 11.49 15.08 -11.12
N LEU A 108 11.61 16.09 -12.01
CA LEU A 108 12.43 16.01 -13.23
C LEU A 108 13.90 15.70 -12.96
N ASP A 109 14.49 16.37 -11.97
CA ASP A 109 15.95 16.39 -11.79
C ASP A 109 16.43 15.66 -10.53
N LYS A 110 15.51 15.18 -9.69
CA LYS A 110 15.88 14.56 -8.41
C LYS A 110 15.06 13.31 -8.08
N PRO A 111 15.67 12.33 -7.41
CA PRO A 111 14.92 11.21 -6.86
C PRO A 111 13.84 11.68 -5.89
N VAL A 112 12.68 11.03 -5.95
CA VAL A 112 11.62 11.15 -4.95
C VAL A 112 11.67 9.93 -4.05
N ILE A 113 11.65 10.16 -2.74
CA ILE A 113 11.38 9.12 -1.73
C ILE A 113 10.29 9.70 -0.84
N ASN A 114 9.08 9.18 -0.99
CA ASN A 114 7.93 9.63 -0.22
C ASN A 114 7.31 8.45 0.53
N THR A 115 6.95 8.66 1.80
CA THR A 115 6.28 7.64 2.63
C THR A 115 5.28 8.32 3.55
N ARG A 116 4.07 7.76 3.61
CA ARG A 116 2.98 8.19 4.47
C ARG A 116 2.62 7.05 5.43
N ARG A 117 2.56 7.35 6.72
CA ARG A 117 2.07 6.42 7.74
C ARG A 117 0.56 6.48 7.81
N GLU A 118 -0.09 5.31 7.80
CA GLU A 118 -1.52 5.14 7.93
C GLU A 118 -1.85 4.39 9.21
N ARG A 119 -2.58 5.03 10.12
CA ARG A 119 -3.09 4.40 11.34
C ARG A 119 -4.49 3.87 11.09
N LEU A 120 -4.66 2.56 11.18
CA LEU A 120 -5.94 1.89 11.00
C LEU A 120 -6.50 1.48 12.36
N THR A 121 -7.74 1.82 12.63
CA THR A 121 -8.43 1.50 13.88
C THR A 121 -9.59 0.54 13.60
N PHE A 122 -9.54 -0.64 14.21
CA PHE A 122 -10.59 -1.65 14.11
C PHE A 122 -11.34 -1.73 15.44
N GLN A 123 -12.64 -1.46 15.40
CA GLN A 123 -13.52 -1.54 16.56
C GLN A 123 -14.19 -2.90 16.64
N ASN A 124 -14.14 -3.51 17.82
CA ASN A 124 -14.69 -4.83 18.12
C ASN A 124 -14.36 -5.90 17.06
N PRO A 125 -13.09 -6.05 16.62
CA PRO A 125 -12.74 -7.07 15.64
C PRO A 125 -13.05 -8.46 16.18
N SER A 126 -13.50 -9.38 15.31
CA SER A 126 -13.66 -10.78 15.67
C SER A 126 -12.39 -11.34 16.33
N ALA A 127 -12.53 -12.30 17.24
CA ALA A 127 -11.39 -12.88 17.97
C ALA A 127 -10.30 -13.42 17.01
N GLU A 128 -10.72 -13.99 15.87
CA GLU A 128 -9.82 -14.47 14.82
C GLU A 128 -9.03 -13.30 14.18
N PHE A 129 -9.72 -12.23 13.80
CA PHE A 129 -9.10 -11.08 13.15
C PHE A 129 -8.21 -10.28 14.13
N ARG A 130 -8.65 -10.12 15.38
CA ARG A 130 -7.82 -9.53 16.46
C ARG A 130 -6.48 -10.24 16.60
N LYS A 131 -6.48 -11.58 16.63
CA LYS A 131 -5.24 -12.37 16.72
C LYS A 131 -4.30 -12.10 15.55
N LYS A 132 -4.85 -11.88 14.34
CA LYS A 132 -4.07 -11.52 13.15
C LYS A 132 -3.48 -10.11 13.26
N LEU A 133 -4.29 -9.13 13.68
CA LEU A 133 -3.84 -7.74 13.90
C LEU A 133 -2.71 -7.65 14.93
N LEU A 134 -2.84 -8.35 16.08
CA LEU A 134 -1.81 -8.36 17.12
C LEU A 134 -0.49 -9.02 16.66
N LYS A 135 -0.55 -10.07 15.82
CA LYS A 135 0.64 -10.64 15.17
C LYS A 135 1.35 -9.63 14.26
N GLY A 136 0.60 -8.70 13.67
CA GLY A 136 1.09 -7.58 12.87
C GLY A 136 1.48 -6.35 13.69
N ARG A 137 1.83 -6.51 14.97
CA ARG A 137 2.17 -5.43 15.92
C ARG A 137 1.01 -4.46 16.21
N GLY A 138 -0.23 -4.94 16.12
CA GLY A 138 -1.39 -4.17 16.57
C GLY A 138 -1.36 -3.91 18.08
N VAL A 139 -1.82 -2.72 18.48
CA VAL A 139 -1.97 -2.31 19.88
C VAL A 139 -3.46 -2.35 20.23
N SER A 140 -3.80 -2.89 21.40
CA SER A 140 -5.18 -3.11 21.87
C SER A 140 -5.48 -2.37 23.16
#